data_AF-A0A235BNZ8-F1
#
_entry.id   AF-A0A235BNZ8-F1
#
_cell.length_a   1.000
_cell.length_b   1.000
_cell.length_c   1.000
_cell.angle_alpha   90.00
_cell.angle_beta   90.00
_cell.angle_gamma   90.00
#
_symmetry.space_group_name_H-M   'P 1'
#
loop_
_entity.id
_entity.type
_entity.pdbx_description
1 polymer ?
#
loop_
_entity_poly.entity_id
_entity_poly.type
_entity_poly.pdbx_seq_one_letter_code
_entity_poly.pdbx_strand_id
1 'polypeptide(L)'
;MSKRIMKNHQKALVFTPELGARLRQLRKDAGLNQDELAQRMGRKGKGSRSMICRLELGYYLHPTIGLIADYLKACKAGFADIADLLGMEPAHEQEKPPKRKQKHETYEEKLAAVRHKAQRLYIQGLVEEMLYKVLTDEDLPQGFEEEKKLATYGRKVFAGLERHHRSRQRLRKELFKDKRIRPEHADLIERVIEGVFLQMVKAGDFERKPDVNATAVVAAKAHLAKVKKAEDRILKKEEQKFVAWGRKRARVIDQIRLESMARLQNQGMTENQAAKYANLVSELCGIASESGPSSKERERKSQEVIGRAKDKTGVKRLIEYVYQRWDELEPTIPNQPKGLSRRSRPE
;
A
#
# COMPACT_ATOMS: atom_id res chain seq x y z
N MET A 1 -42.59 8.15 -22.10
CA MET A 1 -43.28 8.76 -20.93
C MET A 1 -43.10 7.87 -19.71
N SER A 2 -43.00 8.49 -18.53
CA SER A 2 -43.08 7.89 -17.19
C SER A 2 -41.91 7.04 -16.67
N LYS A 3 -40.89 7.73 -16.14
CA LYS A 3 -40.12 7.34 -14.94
C LYS A 3 -39.41 8.56 -14.30
N ARG A 4 -40.07 9.72 -14.30
CA ARG A 4 -39.55 10.99 -13.77
C ARG A 4 -40.42 11.48 -12.61
N ILE A 5 -40.74 10.59 -11.68
CA ILE A 5 -41.35 10.95 -10.40
C ILE A 5 -40.65 10.08 -9.36
N MET A 6 -40.24 10.68 -8.25
CA MET A 6 -39.55 10.11 -7.08
C MET A 6 -38.00 10.12 -7.10
N LYS A 7 -37.42 11.33 -7.09
CA LYS A 7 -36.25 11.61 -6.24
C LYS A 7 -36.50 12.90 -5.49
N ASN A 8 -37.23 12.80 -4.38
CA ASN A 8 -37.17 13.80 -3.32
C ASN A 8 -35.72 13.86 -2.84
N HIS A 9 -34.96 14.82 -3.36
CA HIS A 9 -33.69 15.21 -2.76
C HIS A 9 -34.04 15.86 -1.41
N GLN A 10 -33.91 15.09 -0.32
CA GLN A 10 -33.54 15.70 0.95
C GLN A 10 -32.28 16.52 0.64
N LYS A 11 -32.40 17.85 0.66
CA LYS A 11 -31.26 18.76 0.54
C LYS A 11 -30.28 18.36 1.64
N ALA A 12 -29.24 17.62 1.29
CA ALA A 12 -28.21 17.22 2.24
C ALA A 12 -27.58 18.51 2.76
N LEU A 13 -27.56 18.70 4.09
CA LEU A 13 -26.84 19.79 4.73
C LEU A 13 -25.40 19.81 4.18
N VAL A 14 -25.06 20.82 3.38
CA VAL A 14 -23.72 20.97 2.84
C VAL A 14 -22.89 21.69 3.89
N PHE A 15 -21.82 21.06 4.34
CA PHE A 15 -20.98 21.60 5.40
C PHE A 15 -19.98 22.61 4.82
N THR A 16 -20.06 23.87 5.25
CA THR A 16 -19.28 24.97 4.70
C THR A 16 -17.96 25.20 5.48
N PRO A 17 -16.94 25.83 4.86
CA PRO A 17 -15.72 26.25 5.57
C PRO A 17 -15.99 27.16 6.77
N GLU A 18 -16.98 28.04 6.68
CA GLU A 18 -17.38 28.97 7.75
C GLU A 18 -17.91 28.18 8.96
N LEU A 19 -18.72 27.15 8.71
CA LEU A 19 -19.19 26.23 9.75
C LEU A 19 -18.02 25.47 10.41
N GLY A 20 -17.04 25.02 9.60
CA GLY A 20 -15.81 24.43 10.11
C GLY A 20 -14.99 25.38 10.99
N ALA A 21 -14.87 26.65 10.60
CA ALA A 21 -14.18 27.67 11.37
C ALA A 21 -14.91 27.99 12.69
N ARG A 22 -16.24 28.04 12.68
CA ARG A 22 -17.06 28.21 13.90
C ARG A 22 -16.86 27.04 14.86
N LEU A 23 -16.88 25.80 14.38
CA LEU A 23 -16.57 24.62 15.21
C LEU A 23 -15.17 24.70 15.82
N ARG A 24 -14.18 25.11 15.03
CA ARG A 24 -12.81 25.30 15.52
C ARG A 24 -12.74 26.34 16.65
N GLN A 25 -13.52 27.41 16.55
CA GLN A 25 -13.57 28.43 17.59
C GLN A 25 -14.20 27.87 18.87
N LEU A 26 -15.34 27.19 18.76
CA LEU A 26 -15.98 26.51 19.91
C LEU A 26 -15.04 25.52 20.61
N ARG A 27 -14.20 24.79 19.86
CA ARG A 27 -13.18 23.91 20.45
C ARG A 27 -12.12 24.69 21.24
N LYS A 28 -11.64 25.81 20.68
CA LYS A 28 -10.64 26.65 21.36
C LYS A 28 -11.22 27.28 22.62
N ASP A 29 -12.45 27.75 22.57
CA ASP A 29 -13.15 28.35 23.72
C ASP A 29 -13.38 27.30 24.83
N ALA A 30 -13.59 26.04 24.45
CA ALA A 30 -13.62 24.91 25.38
C ALA A 30 -12.24 24.47 25.90
N GLY A 31 -11.15 25.11 25.46
CA GLY A 31 -9.79 24.83 25.91
C GLY A 31 -9.22 23.49 25.41
N LEU A 32 -9.75 22.92 24.34
CA LEU A 32 -9.39 21.57 23.88
C LEU A 32 -8.44 21.60 22.69
N ASN A 33 -7.44 20.72 22.68
CA ASN A 33 -6.73 20.39 21.45
C ASN A 33 -7.51 19.32 20.63
N GLN A 34 -7.12 19.12 19.37
CA GLN A 34 -7.84 18.19 18.47
C GLN A 34 -7.77 16.73 18.94
N ASP A 35 -6.69 16.34 19.63
CA ASP A 35 -6.51 14.98 20.15
C ASP A 35 -7.42 14.74 21.38
N GLU A 36 -7.52 15.72 22.27
CA GLU A 36 -8.44 15.71 23.42
C GLU A 36 -9.91 15.71 23.00
N LEU A 37 -10.26 16.51 21.99
CA LEU A 37 -11.61 16.51 21.45
C LEU A 37 -11.98 15.14 20.87
N ALA A 38 -11.09 14.50 20.11
CA ALA A 38 -11.31 13.15 19.59
C ALA A 38 -11.57 12.15 20.72
N GLN A 39 -10.80 12.24 21.81
CA GLN A 39 -10.98 11.37 22.97
C GLN A 39 -12.33 11.61 23.66
N ARG A 40 -12.76 12.86 23.83
CA ARG A 40 -14.07 13.20 24.42
C ARG A 40 -15.24 12.76 23.56
N MET A 41 -15.08 12.73 22.25
CA MET A 41 -16.04 12.15 21.30
C MET A 41 -16.03 10.61 21.32
N GLY A 42 -15.26 9.96 22.19
CA GLY A 42 -15.14 8.49 22.26
C GLY A 42 -14.34 7.86 21.11
N ARG A 43 -13.59 8.66 20.34
CA ARG A 43 -12.87 8.19 19.15
C ARG A 43 -11.38 8.02 19.46
N LYS A 44 -10.98 6.78 19.78
CA LYS A 44 -9.59 6.37 19.99
C LYS A 44 -9.11 5.56 18.79
N GLY A 45 -8.24 6.13 17.96
CA GLY A 45 -7.73 5.42 16.78
C GLY A 45 -6.94 6.28 15.80
N LYS A 46 -6.12 5.63 14.97
CA LYS A 46 -5.31 6.26 13.93
C LYS A 46 -6.21 6.98 12.92
N GLY A 47 -6.16 8.31 12.89
CA GLY A 47 -6.93 9.14 11.96
C GLY A 47 -8.03 10.01 12.59
N SER A 48 -8.34 9.84 13.88
CA SER A 48 -9.39 10.61 14.57
C SER A 48 -9.08 12.11 14.62
N ARG A 49 -7.82 12.47 14.89
CA ARG A 49 -7.33 13.86 14.78
C ARG A 49 -7.47 14.44 13.37
N SER A 50 -7.16 13.64 12.35
CA SER A 50 -7.25 14.06 10.95
C SER A 50 -8.70 14.26 10.51
N MET A 51 -9.64 13.50 11.06
CA MET A 51 -11.08 13.72 10.85
C MET A 51 -11.51 15.07 11.43
N ILE A 52 -11.14 15.39 12.67
CA ILE A 52 -11.43 16.69 13.31
C ILE A 52 -10.81 17.83 12.50
N CYS A 53 -9.56 17.69 12.08
CA CYS A 53 -8.90 18.68 11.25
C CYS A 53 -9.64 18.91 9.93
N ARG A 54 -10.12 17.85 9.26
CA ARG A 54 -10.92 17.99 8.03
C ARG A 54 -12.28 18.64 8.28
N LEU A 55 -12.91 18.36 9.42
CA LEU A 55 -14.17 18.98 9.81
C LEU A 55 -13.98 20.48 10.07
N GLU A 56 -12.96 20.86 10.82
CA GLU A 56 -12.62 22.26 11.12
C GLU A 56 -12.20 23.07 9.89
N LEU A 57 -11.72 22.41 8.85
CA LEU A 57 -11.36 23.03 7.58
C LEU A 57 -12.51 23.06 6.57
N GLY A 58 -13.69 22.51 6.91
CA GLY A 58 -14.82 22.40 5.98
C GLY A 58 -14.61 21.40 4.84
N TYR A 59 -13.56 20.58 4.88
CA TYR A 59 -13.27 19.56 3.86
C TYR A 59 -14.08 18.27 4.03
N TYR A 60 -14.99 18.25 4.99
CA TYR A 60 -15.88 17.14 5.24
C TYR A 60 -17.27 17.49 4.68
N LEU A 61 -17.48 17.27 3.38
CA LEU A 61 -18.66 17.74 2.62
C LEU A 61 -20.01 17.35 3.24
N HIS A 62 -20.12 16.12 3.76
CA HIS A 62 -21.37 15.56 4.29
C HIS A 62 -21.11 14.87 5.64
N PRO A 63 -20.86 15.63 6.72
CA PRO A 63 -20.75 15.06 8.06
C PRO A 63 -22.13 14.64 8.54
N THR A 64 -22.18 13.51 9.25
CA THR A 64 -23.44 13.08 9.85
C THR A 64 -23.83 14.05 10.98
N ILE A 65 -25.14 14.27 11.17
CA ILE A 65 -25.63 15.10 12.28
C ILE A 65 -25.11 14.57 13.62
N GLY A 66 -25.03 13.25 13.78
CA GLY A 66 -24.44 12.62 14.97
C GLY A 66 -22.98 13.03 15.21
N LEU A 67 -22.16 13.15 14.15
CA LEU A 67 -20.78 13.60 14.28
C LEU A 67 -20.70 15.07 14.76
N ILE A 68 -21.58 15.93 14.26
CA ILE A 68 -21.66 17.33 14.68
C ILE A 68 -22.17 17.42 16.13
N ALA A 69 -23.20 16.65 16.48
CA ALA A 69 -23.75 16.59 17.83
C ALA A 69 -22.70 16.13 18.86
N ASP A 70 -21.95 15.07 18.54
CA ASP A 70 -20.84 14.59 19.39
C ASP A 70 -19.76 15.66 19.57
N TYR A 71 -19.44 16.40 18.51
CA TYR A 71 -18.45 17.49 18.53
C TYR A 71 -18.91 18.60 19.47
N LEU A 72 -20.12 19.12 19.26
CA LEU A 72 -20.69 20.20 20.07
C LEU A 72 -20.80 19.79 21.54
N LYS A 73 -21.31 18.58 21.80
CA LYS A 73 -21.40 18.02 23.15
C LYS A 73 -20.03 17.95 23.84
N ALA A 74 -18.99 17.52 23.13
CA ALA A 74 -17.64 17.44 23.67
C ALA A 74 -17.02 18.82 23.98
N CYS A 75 -17.43 19.86 23.24
CA CYS A 75 -17.10 21.26 23.46
C CYS A 75 -18.03 21.97 24.46
N LYS A 76 -19.06 21.29 25.00
CA LYS A 76 -20.14 21.89 25.80
C LYS A 76 -20.91 23.01 25.08
N ALA A 77 -20.99 22.92 23.75
CA ALA A 77 -21.78 23.79 22.89
C ALA A 77 -23.09 23.08 22.47
N GLY A 78 -24.04 23.85 21.95
CA GLY A 78 -25.30 23.36 21.39
C GLY A 78 -25.45 23.72 19.90
N PHE A 79 -26.50 23.21 19.27
CA PHE A 79 -26.81 23.54 17.87
C PHE A 79 -27.15 25.03 17.68
N ALA A 80 -27.62 25.71 18.73
CA ALA A 80 -27.85 27.15 18.72
C ALA A 80 -26.59 27.96 18.38
N ASP A 81 -25.41 27.49 18.79
CA ASP A 81 -24.13 28.18 18.59
C ASP A 81 -23.62 28.13 17.13
N ILE A 82 -24.30 27.35 16.28
CA ILE A 82 -23.98 27.19 14.86
C ILE A 82 -25.20 27.37 13.96
N ALA A 83 -26.38 27.68 14.52
CA ALA A 83 -27.66 27.67 13.81
C ALA A 83 -27.72 28.69 12.67
N ASP A 84 -27.05 29.82 12.83
CA ASP A 84 -26.87 30.88 11.82
C ASP A 84 -26.20 30.37 10.53
N LEU A 85 -25.38 29.32 10.64
CA LEU A 85 -24.63 28.73 9.55
C LEU A 85 -25.29 27.45 8.98
N LEU A 86 -26.36 26.96 9.61
CA LEU A 86 -27.11 25.78 9.14
C LEU A 86 -28.14 26.21 8.08
N GLY A 87 -27.83 25.98 6.81
CA GLY A 87 -28.72 26.28 5.68
C GLY A 87 -28.16 27.26 4.65
N MET A 88 -26.92 27.74 4.85
CA MET A 88 -26.21 28.47 3.81
C MET A 88 -25.79 27.53 2.68
N GLU A 89 -26.20 27.83 1.45
CA GLU A 89 -25.62 27.18 0.27
C GLU A 89 -24.16 27.67 0.12
N PRO A 90 -23.20 26.78 -0.17
CA PRO A 90 -21.80 27.18 -0.28
C PRO A 90 -21.63 28.23 -1.37
N ALA A 91 -21.08 29.39 -1.02
CA ALA A 91 -20.86 30.49 -1.95
C ALA A 91 -19.87 30.16 -3.09
N HIS A 92 -19.15 29.04 -3.02
CA HIS A 92 -18.19 28.61 -4.04
C HIS A 92 -18.10 27.07 -4.14
N GLU A 93 -18.02 26.56 -5.38
CA GLU A 93 -17.55 25.20 -5.66
C GLU A 93 -16.21 24.98 -4.97
N GLN A 94 -16.16 24.05 -4.01
CA GLN A 94 -14.96 23.77 -3.24
C GLN A 94 -13.86 23.20 -4.15
N GLU A 95 -12.84 23.99 -4.47
CA GLU A 95 -11.60 23.46 -5.02
C GLU A 95 -10.95 22.53 -3.97
N LYS A 96 -10.92 21.23 -4.28
CA LYS A 96 -10.18 20.26 -3.46
C LYS A 96 -8.74 20.77 -3.29
N PRO A 97 -8.14 20.70 -2.08
CA PRO A 97 -6.77 21.13 -1.89
C PRO A 97 -5.89 20.43 -2.94
N PRO A 98 -4.99 21.17 -3.63
CA PRO A 98 -4.23 20.62 -4.73
C PRO A 98 -3.55 19.34 -4.22
N LYS A 99 -3.86 18.20 -4.85
CA LYS A 99 -3.12 16.96 -4.60
C LYS A 99 -1.65 17.34 -4.73
N ARG A 100 -0.87 17.22 -3.65
CA ARG A 100 0.58 17.43 -3.69
C ARG A 100 1.07 16.71 -4.93
N LYS A 101 1.52 17.47 -5.95
CA LYS A 101 2.07 16.91 -7.17
C LYS A 101 3.16 15.95 -6.68
N GLN A 102 2.98 14.65 -6.91
CA GLN A 102 4.07 13.71 -6.67
C GLN A 102 5.20 14.21 -7.56
N LYS A 103 6.22 14.80 -6.95
CA LYS A 103 7.40 15.24 -7.68
C LYS A 103 7.88 13.99 -8.41
N HIS A 104 7.94 14.04 -9.74
CA HIS A 104 8.41 12.91 -10.53
C HIS A 104 9.92 12.84 -10.27
N GLU A 105 10.30 12.16 -9.19
CA GLU A 105 11.71 12.01 -8.82
C GLU A 105 12.41 11.24 -9.94
N THR A 106 13.49 11.81 -10.46
CA THR A 106 14.32 11.15 -11.46
C THR A 106 14.94 9.89 -10.85
N TYR A 107 15.41 8.96 -11.69
CA TYR A 107 16.11 7.76 -11.22
C TYR A 107 17.32 8.12 -10.33
N GLU A 108 18.04 9.20 -10.69
CA GLU A 108 19.18 9.70 -9.90
C GLU A 108 18.76 10.30 -8.56
N GLU A 109 17.66 11.06 -8.51
CA GLU A 109 17.12 11.58 -7.24
C GLU A 109 16.66 10.44 -6.32
N LYS A 110 16.03 9.40 -6.88
CA LYS A 110 15.66 8.19 -6.13
C LYS A 110 16.88 7.45 -5.62
N LEU A 111 17.91 7.29 -6.45
CA LEU A 111 19.16 6.64 -6.07
C LEU A 111 19.90 7.42 -4.99
N ALA A 112 19.93 8.75 -5.08
CA ALA A 112 20.50 9.64 -4.06
C ALA A 112 19.72 9.54 -2.73
N ALA A 113 18.39 9.54 -2.78
CA ALA A 113 17.54 9.37 -1.60
C ALA A 113 17.75 8.00 -0.92
N VAL A 114 17.90 6.93 -1.71
CA VAL A 114 18.20 5.58 -1.20
C VAL A 114 19.59 5.54 -0.56
N ARG A 115 20.60 6.13 -1.20
CA ARG A 115 21.97 6.21 -0.66
C ARG A 115 22.03 6.99 0.65
N HIS A 116 21.40 8.16 0.69
CA HIS A 116 21.31 8.97 1.91
C HIS A 116 20.57 8.23 3.03
N LYS A 117 19.53 7.45 2.70
CA LYS A 117 18.82 6.61 3.68
C LYS A 117 19.69 5.46 4.19
N ALA A 118 20.50 4.82 3.34
CA ALA A 118 21.40 3.74 3.73
C ALA A 118 22.50 4.24 4.67
N GLN A 119 23.14 5.37 4.34
CA GLN A 119 24.13 6.03 5.18
C GLN A 119 23.55 6.38 6.56
N ARG A 120 22.31 6.90 6.60
CA ARG A 120 21.64 7.19 7.87
C ARG A 120 21.43 5.95 8.75
N LEU A 121 21.10 4.81 8.14
CA LEU A 121 20.93 3.54 8.87
C LEU A 121 22.28 3.00 9.38
N TYR A 122 23.35 3.14 8.60
CA TYR A 122 24.70 2.78 9.02
C TYR A 122 25.15 3.60 10.24
N ILE A 123 24.99 4.93 10.16
CA ILE A 123 25.29 5.85 11.25
C ILE A 123 24.48 5.50 12.50
N GLN A 124 23.18 5.20 12.35
CA GLN A 124 22.35 4.78 13.46
C GLN A 124 22.85 3.46 14.09
N GLY A 125 23.33 2.51 13.29
CA GLY A 125 23.92 1.26 13.78
C GLY A 125 25.19 1.48 14.60
N LEU A 126 26.09 2.34 14.14
CA LEU A 126 27.31 2.71 14.88
C LEU A 126 26.96 3.37 16.22
N VAL A 127 26.01 4.32 16.21
CA VAL A 127 25.53 4.99 17.42
C VAL A 127 24.93 3.98 18.40
N GLU A 128 24.16 3.01 17.92
CA GLU A 128 23.62 1.94 18.76
C GLU A 128 24.72 1.07 19.37
N GLU A 129 25.70 0.63 18.58
CA GLU A 129 26.82 -0.19 19.08
C GLU A 129 27.64 0.55 20.16
N MET A 130 27.94 1.83 19.96
CA MET A 130 28.66 2.62 20.96
C MET A 130 27.84 2.88 22.21
N LEU A 131 26.53 3.14 22.07
CA LEU A 131 25.65 3.26 23.22
C LEU A 131 25.68 1.97 24.05
N TYR A 132 25.58 0.80 23.40
CA TYR A 132 25.65 -0.46 24.13
C TYR A 132 27.01 -0.69 24.79
N LYS A 133 28.14 -0.31 24.16
CA LYS A 133 29.47 -0.38 24.80
C LYS A 133 29.56 0.49 26.06
N VAL A 134 29.11 1.75 25.98
CA VAL A 134 29.10 2.64 27.15
C VAL A 134 28.16 2.13 28.25
N LEU A 135 27.02 1.54 27.88
CA LEU A 135 26.11 0.94 28.84
C LEU A 135 26.68 -0.30 29.53
N THR A 136 27.62 -1.00 28.90
CA THR A 136 28.26 -2.21 29.46
C THR A 136 29.57 -1.92 30.19
N ASP A 137 30.31 -0.88 29.80
CA ASP A 137 31.64 -0.57 30.34
C ASP A 137 31.59 0.34 31.58
N GLU A 138 30.51 1.11 31.74
CA GLU A 138 30.27 1.96 32.89
C GLU A 138 29.35 1.24 33.90
N ASP A 139 29.48 1.50 35.20
CA ASP A 139 28.64 0.95 36.29
C ASP A 139 27.19 1.50 36.26
N LEU A 140 26.61 1.56 35.07
CA LEU A 140 25.25 1.97 34.80
C LEU A 140 24.28 0.86 35.22
N PRO A 141 23.05 1.22 35.60
CA PRO A 141 22.08 0.25 36.08
C PRO A 141 21.82 -0.83 35.03
N GLN A 142 22.10 -2.07 35.44
CA GLN A 142 22.00 -3.25 34.57
C GLN A 142 20.56 -3.75 34.52
N GLY A 143 20.08 -4.03 33.31
CA GLY A 143 18.72 -4.51 33.09
C GLY A 143 18.15 -4.09 31.74
N PHE A 144 17.59 -5.05 31.00
CA PHE A 144 17.10 -4.88 29.64
C PHE A 144 16.15 -3.68 29.44
N GLU A 145 15.29 -3.38 30.42
CA GLU A 145 14.36 -2.24 30.39
C GLU A 145 15.07 -0.88 30.56
N GLU A 146 16.08 -0.79 31.43
CA GLU A 146 16.83 0.45 31.68
C GLU A 146 17.84 0.73 30.58
N GLU A 147 18.58 -0.28 30.12
CA GLU A 147 19.47 -0.16 28.96
C GLU A 147 18.72 0.30 27.72
N LYS A 148 17.52 -0.23 27.48
CA LYS A 148 16.67 0.19 26.37
C LYS A 148 16.19 1.63 26.51
N LYS A 149 15.88 2.10 27.72
CA LYS A 149 15.51 3.51 27.99
C LYS A 149 16.68 4.45 27.70
N LEU A 150 17.88 4.10 28.18
CA LEU A 150 19.11 4.88 27.97
C LEU A 150 19.54 4.88 26.49
N ALA A 151 19.47 3.74 25.80
CA ALA A 151 19.74 3.66 24.36
C ALA A 151 18.72 4.48 23.54
N THR A 152 17.45 4.47 23.95
CA THR A 152 16.41 5.31 23.32
C THR A 152 16.68 6.80 23.53
N TYR A 153 17.17 7.18 24.72
CA TYR A 153 17.58 8.54 25.03
C TYR A 153 18.75 8.99 24.15
N GLY A 154 19.84 8.22 24.09
CA GLY A 154 20.99 8.53 23.25
C GLY A 154 20.65 8.69 21.76
N ARG A 155 19.75 7.87 21.22
CA ARG A 155 19.24 8.04 19.83
C ARG A 155 18.52 9.37 19.63
N LYS A 156 17.75 9.84 20.62
CA LYS A 156 17.07 11.14 20.55
C LYS A 156 18.08 12.28 20.59
N VAL A 157 19.11 12.18 21.43
CA VAL A 157 20.21 13.15 21.51
C VAL A 157 20.88 13.27 20.14
N PHE A 158 21.33 12.15 19.57
CA PHE A 158 21.96 12.12 18.25
C PHE A 158 21.07 12.71 17.14
N ALA A 159 19.78 12.34 17.11
CA ALA A 159 18.83 12.90 16.14
C ALA A 159 18.56 14.40 16.34
N GLY A 160 18.74 14.92 17.55
CA GLY A 160 18.76 16.36 17.82
C GLY A 160 19.97 17.03 17.19
N LEU A 161 21.17 16.52 17.49
CA LEU A 161 22.44 17.02 16.95
C LEU A 161 22.44 17.04 15.41
N GLU A 162 22.00 15.95 14.76
CA GLU A 162 21.89 15.83 13.30
C GLU A 162 21.00 16.92 12.69
N ARG A 163 19.82 17.16 13.30
CA ARG A 163 18.88 18.20 12.85
C ARG A 163 19.48 19.60 12.99
N HIS A 164 20.16 19.86 14.10
CA HIS A 164 20.76 21.16 14.37
C HIS A 164 21.92 21.47 13.43
N HIS A 165 22.81 20.50 13.20
CA HIS A 165 23.92 20.63 12.24
C HIS A 165 23.42 20.99 10.83
N ARG A 166 22.35 20.34 10.35
CA ARG A 166 21.73 20.68 9.05
C ARG A 166 21.07 22.06 9.02
N SER A 167 20.56 22.55 10.15
CA SER A 167 19.89 23.85 10.26
C SER A 167 20.82 25.05 10.49
N ARG A 168 22.13 24.83 10.74
CA ARG A 168 23.12 25.85 11.17
C ARG A 168 22.71 26.68 12.40
N GLN A 169 21.78 26.20 13.23
CA GLN A 169 21.36 26.89 14.46
C GLN A 169 22.19 26.45 15.68
N ARG A 170 22.40 27.36 16.65
CA ARG A 170 23.04 27.05 17.95
C ARG A 170 22.24 25.99 18.72
N LEU A 171 22.95 25.02 19.30
CA LEU A 171 22.36 23.97 20.14
C LEU A 171 21.61 24.61 21.32
N ARG A 172 20.32 24.29 21.47
CA ARG A 172 19.58 24.63 22.70
C ARG A 172 19.75 23.46 23.69
N LYS A 173 20.51 23.69 24.77
CA LYS A 173 20.72 22.74 25.88
C LYS A 173 19.42 22.19 26.49
N GLU A 174 18.29 22.87 26.28
CA GLU A 174 16.98 22.47 26.83
C GLU A 174 16.29 21.33 26.07
N LEU A 175 16.73 20.98 24.85
CA LEU A 175 16.04 20.00 24.00
C LEU A 175 16.20 18.54 24.43
N PHE A 176 17.13 18.26 25.35
CA PHE A 176 17.47 16.91 25.76
C PHE A 176 16.94 16.53 27.15
N LYS A 177 16.34 17.44 27.93
CA LYS A 177 15.85 17.15 29.28
C LYS A 177 14.70 16.12 29.29
N ASP A 178 15.01 14.83 29.41
CA ASP A 178 14.03 13.77 29.71
C ASP A 178 14.02 13.49 31.21
N LYS A 179 12.99 13.96 31.92
CA LYS A 179 12.84 13.85 33.39
C LYS A 179 12.83 12.40 33.91
N ARG A 180 12.78 11.41 33.01
CA ARG A 180 12.78 9.97 33.33
C ARG A 180 14.19 9.37 33.38
N ILE A 181 15.20 10.11 32.96
CA ILE A 181 16.61 9.69 33.01
C ILE A 181 17.29 10.43 34.16
N ARG A 182 18.08 9.70 34.95
CA ARG A 182 18.87 10.30 36.04
C ARG A 182 19.88 11.31 35.45
N PRO A 183 20.04 12.50 36.06
CA PRO A 183 20.93 13.54 35.51
C PRO A 183 22.34 13.04 35.23
N GLU A 184 22.93 12.25 36.14
CA GLU A 184 24.28 11.70 35.95
C GLU A 184 24.42 10.84 34.67
N HIS A 185 23.39 10.05 34.33
CA HIS A 185 23.39 9.18 33.15
C HIS A 185 23.09 9.97 31.88
N ALA A 186 22.24 10.99 31.98
CA ALA A 186 21.95 11.90 30.86
C ALA A 186 23.22 12.63 30.43
N ASP A 187 23.97 13.20 31.37
CA ASP A 187 25.21 13.93 31.10
C ASP A 187 26.31 13.03 30.51
N LEU A 188 26.42 11.78 30.96
CA LEU A 188 27.35 10.81 30.40
C LEU A 188 26.98 10.45 28.95
N ILE A 189 25.72 10.09 28.71
CA ILE A 189 25.24 9.72 27.36
C ILE A 189 25.35 10.90 26.40
N GLU A 190 25.01 12.11 26.84
CA GLU A 190 25.14 13.32 26.02
C GLU A 190 26.60 13.57 25.63
N ARG A 191 27.54 13.54 26.58
CA ARG A 191 28.97 13.73 26.28
C ARG A 191 29.50 12.70 25.29
N VAL A 192 29.16 11.43 25.46
CA VAL A 192 29.59 10.35 24.56
C VAL A 192 29.02 10.57 23.16
N ILE A 193 27.71 10.81 23.05
CA ILE A 193 27.03 11.02 21.78
C ILE A 193 27.52 12.29 21.08
N GLU A 194 27.76 13.37 21.81
CA GLU A 194 28.35 14.61 21.28
C GLU A 194 29.78 14.38 20.78
N GLY A 195 30.61 13.68 21.53
CA GLY A 195 31.99 13.35 21.15
C GLY A 195 32.04 12.56 19.84
N VAL A 196 31.22 11.51 19.74
CA VAL A 196 31.02 10.74 18.51
C VAL A 196 30.56 11.63 17.37
N PHE A 197 29.51 12.42 17.60
CA PHE A 197 28.93 13.28 16.58
C PHE A 197 29.97 14.25 16.01
N LEU A 198 30.78 14.87 16.87
CA LEU A 198 31.86 15.76 16.47
C LEU A 198 32.97 15.04 15.70
N GLN A 199 33.32 13.82 16.08
CA GLN A 199 34.27 13.00 15.31
C GLN A 199 33.73 12.70 13.90
N MET A 200 32.46 12.35 13.79
CA MET A 200 31.80 12.09 12.50
C MET A 200 31.70 13.35 11.62
N VAL A 201 31.43 14.51 12.23
CA VAL A 201 31.48 15.80 11.52
C VAL A 201 32.89 16.09 11.01
N LYS A 202 33.92 15.91 11.84
CA LYS A 202 35.33 16.10 11.44
C LYS A 202 35.77 15.12 10.34
N ALA A 203 35.29 13.88 10.39
CA ALA A 203 35.54 12.88 9.36
C ALA A 203 34.81 13.16 8.04
N GLY A 204 33.86 14.12 8.03
CA GLY A 204 33.03 14.42 6.88
C GLY A 204 31.98 13.33 6.61
N ASP A 205 31.62 12.51 7.59
CA ASP A 205 30.70 11.37 7.42
C ASP A 205 29.28 11.79 7.03
N PHE A 206 28.93 13.06 7.21
CA PHE A 206 27.66 13.65 6.79
C PHE A 206 27.72 14.27 5.37
N GLU A 207 28.91 14.49 4.83
CA GLU A 207 29.16 15.13 3.52
C GLU A 207 29.73 14.14 2.48
N ARG A 208 30.38 13.06 2.93
CA ARG A 208 30.90 11.98 2.07
C ARG A 208 29.75 11.25 1.39
N LYS A 209 29.85 11.09 0.06
CA LYS A 209 29.04 10.11 -0.69
C LYS A 209 29.33 8.73 -0.09
N PRO A 210 28.30 7.95 0.31
CA PRO A 210 28.54 6.70 1.01
C PRO A 210 29.34 5.75 0.12
N ASP A 211 30.47 5.28 0.64
CA ASP A 211 31.24 4.22 0.01
C ASP A 211 30.39 2.95 0.03
N VAL A 212 30.03 2.52 -1.18
CA VAL A 212 29.10 1.43 -1.47
C VAL A 212 29.62 0.11 -0.90
N ASN A 213 30.92 -0.01 -0.65
CA ASN A 213 31.54 -1.26 -0.18
C ASN A 213 31.55 -1.40 1.35
N ALA A 214 31.79 -0.31 2.11
CA ALA A 214 31.81 -0.36 3.59
C ALA A 214 30.40 -0.33 4.21
N THR A 215 29.45 0.40 3.59
CA THR A 215 28.05 0.48 4.04
C THR A 215 27.20 -0.74 3.65
N ALA A 216 27.72 -1.63 2.79
CA ALA A 216 27.02 -2.82 2.32
C ALA A 216 26.90 -3.95 3.38
N VAL A 217 27.81 -4.10 4.33
CA VAL A 217 27.86 -5.37 5.09
C VAL A 217 26.74 -5.49 6.14
N VAL A 218 26.38 -4.39 6.83
CA VAL A 218 25.40 -4.42 7.94
C VAL A 218 24.01 -3.92 7.49
N ALA A 219 23.95 -2.82 6.72
CA ALA A 219 22.70 -2.29 6.20
C ALA A 219 22.16 -3.13 5.03
N ALA A 220 23.02 -3.74 4.19
CA ALA A 220 22.52 -4.59 3.12
C ALA A 220 22.01 -5.94 3.63
N LYS A 221 22.46 -6.52 4.75
CA LYS A 221 21.82 -7.74 5.29
C LYS A 221 20.37 -7.51 5.71
N ALA A 222 20.09 -6.43 6.43
CA ALA A 222 18.72 -6.10 6.88
C ALA A 222 17.83 -5.54 5.75
N HIS A 223 18.40 -4.81 4.79
CA HIS A 223 17.68 -4.29 3.62
C HIS A 223 17.48 -5.36 2.54
N LEU A 224 18.47 -6.21 2.22
CA LEU A 224 18.27 -7.40 1.36
C LEU A 224 17.21 -8.30 1.97
N ALA A 225 17.20 -8.55 3.28
CA ALA A 225 16.17 -9.39 3.88
C ALA A 225 14.75 -8.81 3.69
N LYS A 226 14.59 -7.48 3.74
CA LYS A 226 13.32 -6.79 3.49
C LYS A 226 12.95 -6.72 2.01
N VAL A 227 13.93 -6.50 1.13
CA VAL A 227 13.76 -6.51 -0.33
C VAL A 227 13.44 -7.91 -0.82
N LYS A 228 14.21 -8.93 -0.43
CA LYS A 228 13.94 -10.34 -0.69
C LYS A 228 12.56 -10.75 -0.19
N LYS A 229 12.17 -10.37 1.02
CA LYS A 229 10.80 -10.63 1.53
C LYS A 229 9.70 -9.89 0.74
N ALA A 230 10.01 -8.74 0.14
CA ALA A 230 9.08 -8.01 -0.73
C ALA A 230 9.01 -8.65 -2.12
N GLU A 231 10.14 -9.07 -2.69
CA GLU A 231 10.26 -9.85 -3.92
C GLU A 231 9.52 -11.17 -3.78
N ASP A 232 9.76 -11.95 -2.71
CA ASP A 232 9.05 -13.19 -2.39
C ASP A 232 7.54 -12.96 -2.28
N ARG A 233 7.10 -11.81 -1.75
CA ARG A 233 5.68 -11.45 -1.67
C ARG A 233 5.08 -11.09 -3.03
N ILE A 234 5.86 -10.46 -3.91
CA ILE A 234 5.44 -10.12 -5.27
C ILE A 234 5.37 -11.39 -6.10
N LEU A 235 6.43 -12.21 -6.07
CA LEU A 235 6.51 -13.54 -6.66
C LEU A 235 5.34 -14.41 -6.20
N LYS A 236 5.10 -14.53 -4.89
CA LYS A 236 3.97 -15.30 -4.35
C LYS A 236 2.61 -14.77 -4.81
N LYS A 237 2.45 -13.44 -4.98
CA LYS A 237 1.23 -12.84 -5.52
C LYS A 237 1.08 -13.11 -7.02
N GLU A 238 2.17 -13.10 -7.78
CA GLU A 238 2.17 -13.42 -9.21
C GLU A 238 1.92 -14.90 -9.45
N GLU A 239 2.54 -15.78 -8.66
CA GLU A 239 2.26 -17.22 -8.59
C GLU A 239 0.79 -17.45 -8.25
N GLN A 240 0.24 -16.78 -7.23
CA GLN A 240 -1.18 -16.89 -6.89
C GLN A 240 -2.09 -16.44 -8.04
N LYS A 241 -1.74 -15.35 -8.74
CA LYS A 241 -2.46 -14.90 -9.93
C LYS A 241 -2.36 -15.92 -11.06
N PHE A 242 -1.18 -16.52 -11.26
CA PHE A 242 -0.94 -17.53 -12.29
C PHE A 242 -1.70 -18.83 -11.99
N VAL A 243 -1.69 -19.29 -10.73
CA VAL A 243 -2.47 -20.44 -10.26
C VAL A 243 -3.97 -20.17 -10.37
N ALA A 244 -4.43 -18.98 -9.98
CA ALA A 244 -5.84 -18.59 -10.12
C ALA A 244 -6.28 -18.52 -11.59
N TRP A 245 -5.43 -17.94 -12.44
CA TRP A 245 -5.60 -17.92 -13.90
C TRP A 245 -5.68 -19.34 -14.47
N GLY A 246 -4.71 -20.20 -14.13
CA GLY A 246 -4.66 -21.60 -14.57
C GLY A 246 -5.88 -22.40 -14.12
N ARG A 247 -6.32 -22.25 -12.87
CA ARG A 247 -7.54 -22.89 -12.34
C ARG A 247 -8.80 -22.43 -13.08
N LYS A 248 -8.94 -21.12 -13.32
CA LYS A 248 -10.11 -20.58 -14.02
C LYS A 248 -10.13 -21.04 -15.47
N ARG A 249 -8.97 -21.04 -16.13
CA ARG A 249 -8.78 -21.57 -17.49
C ARG A 249 -9.10 -23.06 -17.58
N ALA A 250 -8.58 -23.88 -16.67
CA ALA A 250 -8.88 -25.31 -16.61
C ALA A 250 -10.38 -25.58 -16.45
N ARG A 251 -11.08 -24.82 -15.59
CA ARG A 251 -12.55 -24.92 -15.46
C ARG A 251 -13.29 -24.59 -16.75
N VAL A 252 -12.83 -23.60 -17.50
CA VAL A 252 -13.44 -23.27 -18.81
C VAL A 252 -13.21 -24.41 -19.81
N ILE A 253 -12.00 -24.96 -19.86
CA ILE A 253 -11.69 -26.13 -20.70
C ILE A 253 -12.56 -27.33 -20.31
N ASP A 254 -12.66 -27.64 -19.01
CA ASP A 254 -13.50 -28.74 -18.51
C ASP A 254 -14.97 -28.51 -18.83
N GLN A 255 -15.46 -27.28 -18.71
CA GLN A 255 -16.83 -26.92 -19.08
C GLN A 255 -17.08 -27.17 -20.57
N ILE A 256 -16.22 -26.65 -21.46
CA ILE A 256 -16.34 -26.86 -22.90
C ILE A 256 -16.24 -28.36 -23.23
N ARG A 257 -15.37 -29.10 -22.54
CA ARG A 257 -15.22 -30.56 -22.69
C ARG A 257 -16.50 -31.30 -22.32
N LEU A 258 -17.09 -31.03 -21.15
CA LEU A 258 -18.32 -31.66 -20.70
C LEU A 258 -19.49 -31.33 -21.63
N GLU A 259 -19.64 -30.07 -22.04
CA GLU A 259 -20.67 -29.65 -23.00
C GLU A 259 -20.50 -30.35 -24.36
N SER A 260 -19.25 -30.49 -24.83
CA SER A 260 -18.94 -31.18 -26.09
C SER A 260 -19.20 -32.69 -25.99
N MET A 261 -18.83 -33.32 -24.88
CA MET A 261 -19.07 -34.75 -24.64
C MET A 261 -20.57 -35.05 -24.55
N ALA A 262 -21.35 -34.23 -23.85
CA ALA A 262 -22.81 -34.39 -23.77
C ALA A 262 -23.46 -34.31 -25.17
N ARG A 263 -22.99 -33.40 -26.03
CA ARG A 263 -23.44 -33.30 -27.43
C ARG A 263 -23.12 -34.54 -28.25
N LEU A 264 -21.95 -35.13 -28.05
CA LEU A 264 -21.51 -36.33 -28.77
C LEU A 264 -22.19 -37.61 -28.26
N GLN A 265 -22.47 -37.72 -26.95
CA GLN A 265 -23.24 -38.84 -26.39
C GLN A 265 -24.66 -38.90 -26.95
N ASN A 266 -25.30 -37.75 -27.14
CA ASN A 266 -26.60 -37.65 -27.81
C ASN A 266 -26.57 -38.13 -29.28
N GLN A 267 -25.38 -38.36 -29.84
CA GLN A 267 -25.17 -38.89 -31.20
C GLN A 267 -24.79 -40.38 -31.22
N GLY A 268 -24.88 -41.10 -30.10
CA GLY A 268 -24.70 -42.56 -30.03
C GLY A 268 -23.25 -43.04 -30.07
N MET A 269 -22.31 -42.25 -29.53
CA MET A 269 -20.87 -42.53 -29.59
C MET A 269 -20.38 -43.64 -28.64
N THR A 270 -19.33 -44.36 -29.05
CA THR A 270 -18.62 -45.33 -28.20
C THR A 270 -17.64 -44.65 -27.21
N GLU A 271 -17.33 -45.29 -26.08
CA GLU A 271 -16.39 -44.73 -25.06
C GLU A 271 -15.00 -44.39 -25.62
N ASN A 272 -14.47 -45.23 -26.51
CA ASN A 272 -13.16 -45.02 -27.15
C ASN A 272 -13.14 -43.81 -28.10
N GLN A 273 -14.28 -43.51 -28.72
CA GLN A 273 -14.45 -42.30 -29.50
C GLN A 273 -14.56 -41.08 -28.57
N ALA A 274 -15.34 -41.17 -27.49
CA ALA A 274 -15.48 -40.08 -26.52
C ALA A 274 -14.13 -39.61 -25.93
N ALA A 275 -13.23 -40.54 -25.60
CA ALA A 275 -11.88 -40.22 -25.10
C ALA A 275 -11.02 -39.47 -26.14
N LYS A 276 -11.07 -39.89 -27.42
CA LYS A 276 -10.35 -39.21 -28.51
C LYS A 276 -10.87 -37.78 -28.72
N TYR A 277 -12.18 -37.59 -28.63
CA TYR A 277 -12.81 -36.28 -28.75
C TYR A 277 -12.50 -35.38 -27.54
N ALA A 278 -12.39 -35.93 -26.33
CA ALA A 278 -11.98 -35.17 -25.15
C ALA A 278 -10.56 -34.58 -25.26
N ASN A 279 -9.63 -35.37 -25.82
CA ASN A 279 -8.26 -34.90 -26.11
C ASN A 279 -8.26 -33.83 -27.21
N LEU A 280 -9.07 -34.04 -28.26
CA LEU A 280 -9.25 -33.10 -29.35
C LEU A 280 -9.79 -31.74 -28.87
N VAL A 281 -10.79 -31.74 -27.98
CA VAL A 281 -11.33 -30.50 -27.38
C VAL A 281 -10.25 -29.75 -26.59
N SER A 282 -9.42 -30.48 -25.83
CA SER A 282 -8.31 -29.87 -25.10
C SER A 282 -7.27 -29.24 -26.04
N GLU A 283 -6.92 -29.91 -27.14
CA GLU A 283 -6.03 -29.40 -28.19
C GLU A 283 -6.60 -28.11 -28.81
N LEU A 284 -7.89 -28.11 -29.17
CA LEU A 284 -8.57 -26.95 -29.74
C LEU A 284 -8.65 -25.77 -28.78
N CYS A 285 -8.93 -25.99 -27.49
CA CYS A 285 -8.88 -24.92 -26.49
C CYS A 285 -7.45 -24.38 -26.33
N GLY A 286 -6.43 -25.22 -26.49
CA GLY A 286 -5.03 -24.81 -26.55
C GLY A 286 -4.76 -23.85 -27.72
N ILE A 287 -5.21 -24.22 -28.92
CA ILE A 287 -5.07 -23.40 -30.13
C ILE A 287 -5.79 -22.05 -29.98
N ALA A 288 -7.03 -22.08 -29.49
CA ALA A 288 -7.83 -20.88 -29.27
C ALA A 288 -7.19 -19.94 -28.24
N SER A 289 -6.58 -20.49 -27.20
CA SER A 289 -5.88 -19.72 -26.16
C SER A 289 -4.61 -19.03 -26.65
N GLU A 290 -3.96 -19.55 -27.69
CA GLU A 290 -2.69 -19.01 -28.21
C GLU A 290 -2.89 -18.03 -29.37
N SER A 291 -4.07 -18.06 -29.99
CA SER A 291 -4.34 -17.39 -31.26
C SER A 291 -5.70 -16.72 -31.20
N GLY A 292 -5.81 -15.43 -31.56
CA GLY A 292 -7.09 -14.73 -31.57
C GLY A 292 -8.12 -15.28 -32.57
N PRO A 293 -9.41 -14.89 -32.46
CA PRO A 293 -10.52 -15.44 -33.26
C PRO A 293 -10.33 -15.40 -34.77
N SER A 294 -9.63 -14.39 -35.29
CA SER A 294 -9.38 -14.19 -36.72
C SER A 294 -7.89 -14.34 -37.09
N SER A 295 -7.12 -15.05 -36.27
CA SER A 295 -5.70 -15.29 -36.51
C SER A 295 -5.48 -16.32 -37.62
N LYS A 296 -4.62 -16.00 -38.59
CA LYS A 296 -4.14 -16.97 -39.61
C LYS A 296 -3.48 -18.20 -38.97
N GLU A 297 -2.89 -18.06 -37.79
CA GLU A 297 -2.28 -19.17 -37.06
C GLU A 297 -3.34 -20.11 -36.44
N ARG A 298 -4.47 -19.54 -35.97
CA ARG A 298 -5.63 -20.33 -35.50
C ARG A 298 -6.18 -21.17 -36.65
N GLU A 299 -6.33 -20.56 -37.82
CA GLU A 299 -6.80 -21.22 -39.04
C GLU A 299 -5.84 -22.34 -39.50
N ARG A 300 -4.53 -22.05 -39.59
CA ARG A 300 -3.49 -23.02 -39.96
C ARG A 300 -3.51 -24.25 -39.06
N LYS A 301 -3.45 -24.07 -37.73
CA LYS A 301 -3.49 -25.18 -36.75
C LYS A 301 -4.80 -25.96 -36.81
N SER A 302 -5.93 -25.28 -37.06
CA SER A 302 -7.23 -25.95 -37.22
C SER A 302 -7.27 -26.85 -38.45
N GLN A 303 -6.67 -26.43 -39.57
CA GLN A 303 -6.55 -27.26 -40.76
C GLN A 303 -5.66 -28.49 -40.53
N GLU A 304 -4.58 -28.37 -39.75
CA GLU A 304 -3.76 -29.53 -39.34
C GLU A 304 -4.53 -30.53 -38.49
N VAL A 305 -5.41 -30.06 -37.59
CA VAL A 305 -6.31 -30.91 -36.81
C VAL A 305 -7.30 -31.64 -37.72
N ILE A 306 -7.92 -30.94 -38.66
CA ILE A 306 -8.86 -31.53 -39.64
C ILE A 306 -8.14 -32.56 -40.53
N GLY A 307 -6.91 -32.28 -40.96
CA GLY A 307 -6.12 -33.16 -41.82
C GLY A 307 -5.81 -34.52 -41.19
N ARG A 308 -5.67 -34.56 -39.86
CA ARG A 308 -5.41 -35.80 -39.08
C ARG A 308 -6.68 -36.62 -38.80
N ALA A 309 -7.87 -36.03 -38.97
CA ALA A 309 -9.12 -36.65 -38.60
C ALA A 309 -9.67 -37.59 -39.70
N LYS A 310 -10.17 -38.77 -39.29
CA LYS A 310 -10.95 -39.65 -40.18
C LYS A 310 -12.30 -39.04 -40.55
N ASP A 311 -12.99 -38.44 -39.58
CA ASP A 311 -14.24 -37.71 -39.80
C ASP A 311 -13.97 -36.20 -39.87
N LYS A 312 -13.69 -35.72 -41.09
CA LYS A 312 -13.39 -34.30 -41.32
C LYS A 312 -14.59 -33.39 -41.02
N THR A 313 -15.81 -33.86 -41.29
CA THR A 313 -17.03 -33.05 -41.17
C THR A 313 -17.42 -32.90 -39.70
N GLY A 314 -17.38 -33.98 -38.92
CA GLY A 314 -17.62 -33.94 -37.47
C GLY A 314 -16.59 -33.08 -36.75
N VAL A 315 -15.30 -33.20 -37.13
CA VAL A 315 -14.23 -32.37 -36.54
C VAL A 315 -14.38 -30.89 -36.89
N LYS A 316 -14.79 -30.53 -38.12
CA LYS A 316 -15.09 -29.13 -38.45
C LYS A 316 -16.18 -28.53 -37.57
N ARG A 317 -17.30 -29.24 -37.37
CA ARG A 317 -18.39 -28.80 -36.51
C ARG A 317 -17.96 -28.67 -35.04
N LEU A 318 -17.10 -29.57 -34.57
CA LEU A 318 -16.53 -29.49 -33.23
C LEU A 318 -15.64 -28.26 -33.06
N ILE A 319 -14.79 -27.96 -34.06
CA ILE A 319 -13.93 -26.78 -34.06
C ILE A 319 -14.76 -25.50 -33.95
N GLU A 320 -15.79 -25.36 -34.78
CA GLU A 320 -16.70 -24.22 -34.75
C GLU A 320 -17.32 -24.05 -33.36
N TYR A 321 -17.82 -25.14 -32.76
CA TYR A 321 -18.41 -25.09 -31.42
C TYR A 321 -17.40 -24.70 -30.33
N VAL A 322 -16.24 -25.36 -30.31
CA VAL A 322 -15.21 -25.12 -29.29
C VAL A 322 -14.71 -23.68 -29.36
N TYR A 323 -14.48 -23.15 -30.56
CA TYR A 323 -14.03 -21.76 -30.72
C TYR A 323 -15.10 -20.76 -30.35
N GLN A 324 -16.36 -20.98 -30.76
CA GLN A 324 -17.46 -20.12 -30.33
C GLN A 324 -17.57 -20.07 -28.79
N ARG A 325 -17.58 -21.23 -28.14
CA ARG A 325 -17.67 -21.29 -26.67
C ARG A 325 -16.43 -20.76 -25.97
N TRP A 326 -15.24 -20.98 -26.55
CA TRP A 326 -14.02 -20.37 -26.04
C TRP A 326 -14.12 -18.85 -26.09
N ASP A 327 -14.49 -18.27 -27.23
CA ASP A 327 -14.55 -16.83 -27.42
C ASP A 327 -15.65 -16.19 -26.54
N GLU A 328 -16.73 -16.91 -26.21
CA GLU A 328 -17.75 -16.50 -25.23
C GLU A 328 -17.27 -16.53 -23.77
N LEU A 329 -16.46 -17.54 -23.40
CA LEU A 329 -16.04 -17.78 -22.02
C LEU A 329 -14.67 -17.17 -21.67
N GLU A 330 -13.81 -16.92 -22.66
CA GLU A 330 -12.48 -16.32 -22.51
C GLU A 330 -12.52 -14.97 -21.77
N PRO A 331 -13.48 -14.06 -22.00
CA PRO A 331 -13.58 -12.81 -21.24
C PRO A 331 -13.79 -12.99 -19.73
N THR A 332 -14.22 -14.19 -19.29
CA THR A 332 -14.38 -14.53 -17.86
C THR A 332 -13.08 -15.02 -17.22
N ILE A 333 -12.05 -15.28 -18.02
CA ILE A 333 -10.71 -15.67 -17.58
C ILE A 333 -9.93 -14.37 -17.33
N PRO A 334 -9.27 -14.21 -16.16
CA PRO A 334 -8.39 -13.08 -15.94
C PRO A 334 -7.32 -12.98 -17.04
N ASN A 335 -6.84 -11.78 -17.35
CA ASN A 335 -5.71 -11.63 -18.25
C ASN A 335 -4.51 -12.44 -17.74
N GLN A 336 -3.81 -13.14 -18.65
CA GLN A 336 -2.61 -13.86 -18.30
C GLN A 336 -1.59 -12.91 -17.64
N PRO A 337 -1.08 -13.21 -16.43
CA PRO A 337 -0.10 -12.37 -15.79
C PRO A 337 1.16 -12.23 -16.66
N LYS A 338 1.51 -10.99 -17.04
CA LYS A 338 2.78 -10.68 -17.69
C LYS A 338 3.86 -10.60 -16.59
N GLY A 339 4.65 -11.66 -16.40
CA GLY A 339 5.69 -11.63 -15.35
C GLY A 339 6.49 -12.93 -15.18
N LEU A 340 5.90 -14.09 -15.44
CA LEU A 340 6.63 -15.36 -15.39
C LEU A 340 7.16 -15.67 -16.79
N SER A 341 8.45 -15.36 -17.00
CA SER A 341 9.27 -15.87 -18.10
C SER A 341 8.99 -17.36 -18.35
N ARG A 342 9.09 -17.79 -19.62
CA ARG A 342 8.90 -19.18 -20.09
C ARG A 342 9.67 -20.27 -19.31
N ARG A 343 10.58 -19.90 -18.40
CA ARG A 343 11.37 -20.81 -17.55
C ARG A 343 10.61 -21.45 -16.37
N SER A 344 9.36 -21.08 -16.10
CA SER A 344 8.60 -21.58 -14.94
C SER A 344 7.31 -22.31 -15.31
N ARG A 345 7.17 -22.83 -16.53
CA ARG A 345 6.10 -23.79 -16.84
C ARG A 345 6.46 -25.13 -16.16
N PRO A 346 5.67 -25.66 -15.23
CA PRO A 346 5.73 -27.09 -14.95
C PRO A 346 5.33 -27.80 -16.25
N GLU A 347 6.09 -28.83 -16.60
CA GLU A 347 5.81 -29.73 -17.73
C GLU A 347 4.42 -30.36 -17.63
#